data_AF-A0A1A8B185-F1
#
_entry.id   AF-A0A1A8B185-F1
#
_cell.length_a   1.000
_cell.length_b   1.000
_cell.length_c   1.000
_cell.angle_alpha   90.00
_cell.angle_beta   90.00
_cell.angle_gamma   90.00
#
_symmetry.space_group_name_H-M   'P 1'
#
loop_
_entity.id
_entity.type
_entity.pdbx_description
1 polymer ?
#
loop_
_entity_poly.entity_id
_entity_poly.type
_entity_poly.pdbx_seq_one_letter_code
_entity_poly.pdbx_strand_id
1 'polypeptide(L)'
;VFINGRPLPNHIRHKIVEMAHHGIRPCVISRQLRVSHGCVSKILCRYQETGSIRPGAIGGSKPKQTASPEVDKRIEEYKRENPGMFSWEIRDKLLKDGICDRNNVPSVSAISRIMRSKFGGVGEEEEEED
;
A
#
# COMPACT_ATOMS: atom_id res chain seq x y z
N VAL A 1 -27.46 9.45 -0.64
CA VAL A 1 -27.11 9.12 -2.04
C VAL A 1 -26.03 8.05 -2.02
N PHE A 2 -26.14 7.02 -2.87
CA PHE A 2 -25.17 5.92 -2.98
C PHE A 2 -24.50 5.96 -4.36
N ILE A 3 -23.22 5.59 -4.44
CA ILE A 3 -22.43 5.55 -5.68
C ILE A 3 -21.86 4.14 -5.83
N ASN A 4 -22.21 3.47 -6.93
CA ASN A 4 -21.72 2.12 -7.24
C ASN A 4 -20.18 2.06 -7.26
N GLY A 5 -19.63 1.00 -6.66
CA GLY A 5 -18.18 0.78 -6.56
C GLY A 5 -17.45 1.67 -5.55
N ARG A 6 -18.13 2.60 -4.89
CA ARG A 6 -17.54 3.47 -3.85
C ARG A 6 -18.04 3.12 -2.45
N PRO A 7 -17.20 3.26 -1.41
CA PRO A 7 -17.64 3.06 -0.05
C PRO A 7 -18.68 4.11 0.37
N LEU A 8 -19.54 3.74 1.31
CA LEU A 8 -20.52 4.65 1.90
C LEU A 8 -19.80 5.84 2.55
N PRO A 9 -20.33 7.09 2.46
CA PRO A 9 -19.71 8.24 3.08
C PRO A 9 -19.46 8.07 4.59
N ASN A 10 -18.34 8.58 5.09
CA ASN A 10 -17.93 8.38 6.49
C ASN A 10 -18.97 8.86 7.50
N HIS A 11 -19.66 9.98 7.24
CA HIS A 11 -20.70 10.49 8.14
C HIS A 11 -21.86 9.49 8.32
N ILE A 12 -22.26 8.76 7.27
CA ILE A 12 -23.29 7.72 7.38
C ILE A 12 -22.74 6.49 8.11
N ARG A 13 -21.46 6.12 7.86
CA ARG A 13 -20.81 4.99 8.55
C ARG A 13 -20.71 5.25 10.06
N HIS A 14 -20.34 6.47 10.45
CA HIS A 14 -20.40 6.92 11.85
C HIS A 14 -21.82 6.83 12.41
N LYS A 15 -22.82 7.34 11.68
CA LYS A 15 -24.21 7.32 12.16
C LYS A 15 -24.74 5.90 12.37
N ILE A 16 -24.36 4.94 11.54
CA ILE A 16 -24.68 3.52 11.73
C ILE A 16 -24.16 3.00 13.06
N VAL A 17 -22.88 3.26 13.38
CA VAL A 17 -22.26 2.82 14.63
C VAL A 17 -22.88 3.56 15.82
N GLU A 18 -23.05 4.87 15.73
CA GLU A 18 -23.69 5.69 16.76
C GLU A 18 -25.09 5.16 17.11
N MET A 19 -25.94 4.89 16.12
CA MET A 19 -27.27 4.35 16.34
C MET A 19 -27.24 2.96 17.00
N ALA A 20 -26.30 2.10 16.60
CA ALA A 20 -26.13 0.79 17.20
C ALA A 20 -25.66 0.88 18.67
N HIS A 21 -24.78 1.83 18.99
CA HIS A 21 -24.36 2.11 20.37
C HIS A 21 -25.54 2.56 21.25
N HIS A 22 -26.51 3.27 20.69
CA HIS A 22 -27.77 3.63 21.36
C HIS A 22 -28.78 2.46 21.44
N GLY A 23 -28.37 1.23 21.08
CA GLY A 23 -29.22 0.03 21.15
C GLY A 23 -30.23 -0.10 20.02
N ILE A 24 -30.15 0.73 18.97
CA ILE A 24 -31.09 0.65 17.84
C ILE A 24 -30.79 -0.60 17.01
N ARG A 25 -31.82 -1.40 16.73
CA ARG A 25 -31.69 -2.65 15.97
C ARG A 25 -31.19 -2.37 14.53
N PRO A 26 -30.30 -3.21 13.97
CA PRO A 26 -29.77 -3.03 12.60
C PRO A 26 -30.85 -2.87 11.51
N CYS A 27 -31.99 -3.56 11.65
CA CYS A 27 -33.12 -3.44 10.73
C CYS A 27 -33.74 -2.02 10.73
N VAL A 28 -33.77 -1.36 11.89
CA VAL A 28 -34.27 0.02 12.03
C VAL A 28 -33.26 1.01 11.47
N ILE A 29 -31.97 0.82 11.76
CA ILE A 29 -30.86 1.64 11.20
C ILE A 29 -30.93 1.63 9.67
N SER A 30 -31.08 0.44 9.07
CA SER A 30 -31.20 0.26 7.62
C SER A 30 -32.34 1.08 7.02
N ARG A 31 -33.53 1.03 7.65
CA ARG A 31 -34.71 1.78 7.19
C ARG A 31 -34.54 3.30 7.34
N GLN A 32 -34.04 3.76 8.49
CA GLN A 32 -33.89 5.19 8.78
C GLN A 32 -32.82 5.86 7.90
N LEU A 33 -31.65 5.21 7.75
CA LEU A 33 -30.55 5.76 6.95
C LEU A 33 -30.69 5.46 5.46
N ARG A 34 -31.71 4.68 5.06
CA ARG A 34 -31.94 4.21 3.68
C ARG A 34 -30.71 3.52 3.10
N VAL A 35 -30.08 2.67 3.91
CA VAL A 35 -28.89 1.86 3.56
C VAL A 35 -29.30 0.39 3.57
N SER A 36 -28.76 -0.42 2.66
CA SER A 36 -29.08 -1.85 2.62
C SER A 36 -28.71 -2.56 3.93
N HIS A 37 -29.55 -3.49 4.37
CA HIS A 37 -29.34 -4.25 5.61
C HIS A 37 -27.97 -4.95 5.63
N GLY A 38 -27.56 -5.52 4.49
CA GLY A 38 -26.24 -6.14 4.34
C GLY A 38 -25.07 -5.17 4.52
N CYS A 39 -25.22 -3.91 4.09
CA CYS A 39 -24.19 -2.89 4.30
C CYS A 39 -24.10 -2.48 5.78
N VAL A 40 -25.24 -2.31 6.45
CA VAL A 40 -25.29 -2.04 7.91
C VAL A 40 -24.62 -3.18 8.69
N SER A 41 -25.01 -4.43 8.41
CA SER A 41 -24.42 -5.62 9.05
C SER A 41 -22.89 -5.69 8.84
N LYS A 42 -22.42 -5.48 7.61
CA LYS A 42 -20.99 -5.50 7.28
C LYS A 42 -20.19 -4.42 8.00
N ILE A 43 -20.75 -3.22 8.15
CA ILE A 43 -20.10 -2.12 8.88
C ILE A 43 -20.02 -2.44 10.37
N LEU A 44 -21.11 -2.90 10.98
CA LEU A 44 -21.15 -3.22 12.41
C LEU A 44 -20.22 -4.39 12.77
N CYS A 45 -20.22 -5.45 11.95
CA CYS A 45 -19.32 -6.59 12.14
C CYS A 45 -17.84 -6.16 12.11
N ARG A 46 -17.43 -5.41 11.06
CA ARG A 46 -16.07 -4.88 10.95
C ARG A 46 -15.71 -3.95 12.11
N TYR A 47 -16.65 -3.15 12.58
CA TYR A 47 -16.43 -2.24 13.70
C TYR A 47 -16.21 -3.01 15.01
N GLN A 48 -16.92 -4.11 15.24
CA GLN A 48 -16.67 -4.99 16.38
C GLN A 48 -15.29 -5.67 16.30
N GLU A 49 -14.86 -6.06 15.11
CA GLU A 49 -13.55 -6.71 14.89
C GLU A 49 -12.36 -5.74 15.02
N THR A 50 -12.50 -4.51 14.50
CA THR A 50 -11.36 -3.60 14.30
C THR A 50 -11.45 -2.26 15.01
N GLY A 51 -12.63 -1.89 15.52
CA GLY A 51 -12.92 -0.55 16.03
C GLY A 51 -12.92 0.56 14.98
N SER A 52 -12.69 0.25 13.70
CA SER A 52 -12.54 1.26 12.64
C SER A 52 -13.79 1.41 11.81
N ILE A 53 -14.26 2.67 11.72
CA ILE A 53 -15.32 3.04 10.78
C ILE A 53 -14.80 3.21 9.35
N ARG A 54 -13.48 3.29 9.13
CA ARG A 54 -12.93 3.55 7.79
C ARG A 54 -13.10 2.32 6.88
N PRO A 55 -13.48 2.50 5.60
CA PRO A 55 -13.49 1.38 4.65
C PRO A 55 -12.08 0.80 4.49
N GLY A 56 -11.99 -0.49 4.15
CA GLY A 56 -10.71 -1.09 3.78
C GLY A 56 -10.14 -0.46 2.51
N ALA A 57 -8.84 -0.64 2.28
CA ALA A 57 -8.21 -0.25 1.02
C ALA A 57 -8.89 -0.97 -0.15
N ILE A 58 -9.26 -0.21 -1.18
CA ILE A 58 -9.87 -0.74 -2.40
C ILE A 58 -8.89 -0.51 -3.54
N GLY A 59 -8.61 -1.57 -4.30
CA GLY A 59 -7.68 -1.53 -5.42
C GLY A 59 -6.22 -1.72 -5.01
N GLY A 60 -5.33 -1.45 -5.96
CA GLY A 60 -3.92 -1.84 -5.89
C GLY A 60 -3.69 -3.27 -6.38
N SER A 61 -2.54 -3.50 -6.99
CA SER A 61 -2.04 -4.85 -7.26
C SER A 61 -1.17 -5.28 -6.10
N LYS A 62 -1.16 -6.59 -5.78
CA LYS A 62 -0.05 -7.14 -5.00
C LYS A 62 1.27 -6.75 -5.69
N PRO A 63 2.33 -6.39 -4.95
CA PRO A 63 3.62 -6.11 -5.57
C PRO A 63 4.00 -7.30 -6.46
N LYS A 64 4.35 -7.01 -7.73
CA LYS A 64 4.80 -8.07 -8.66
C LYS A 64 5.99 -8.78 -8.00
N GLN A 65 5.97 -10.12 -8.02
CA GLN A 65 7.00 -11.00 -7.46
C GLN A 65 8.43 -10.74 -7.99
N THR A 66 8.60 -9.87 -9.00
CA THR A 66 9.90 -9.45 -9.54
C THR A 66 10.75 -8.63 -8.57
N ALA A 67 10.17 -8.15 -7.46
CA ALA A 67 10.92 -7.68 -6.29
C ALA A 67 10.87 -8.79 -5.23
N SER A 68 11.69 -9.82 -5.41
CA SER A 68 11.96 -10.75 -4.30
C SER A 68 12.59 -9.92 -3.18
N PRO A 69 12.14 -10.06 -1.92
CA PRO A 69 12.72 -9.31 -0.79
C PRO A 69 14.24 -9.52 -0.66
N GLU A 70 14.76 -10.64 -1.16
CA GLU A 70 16.20 -10.92 -1.24
C GLU A 70 16.93 -9.99 -2.22
N VAL A 71 16.34 -9.73 -3.39
CA VAL A 71 16.90 -8.83 -4.41
C VAL A 71 16.91 -7.40 -3.90
N ASP A 72 15.82 -6.95 -3.28
CA ASP A 72 15.74 -5.62 -2.67
C ASP A 72 16.81 -5.42 -1.59
N LYS A 73 17.00 -6.43 -0.74
CA LYS A 73 18.04 -6.41 0.30
C LYS A 73 19.44 -6.30 -0.32
N ARG A 74 19.71 -7.04 -1.40
CA ARG A 74 21.03 -6.98 -2.04
C ARG A 74 21.29 -5.65 -2.75
N ILE A 75 20.28 -5.08 -3.40
CA ILE A 75 20.36 -3.72 -3.98
C ILE A 75 20.74 -2.72 -2.88
N GLU A 76 20.15 -2.85 -1.70
CA GLU A 76 20.44 -2.00 -0.54
C GLU A 76 21.87 -2.19 -0.04
N GLU A 77 22.35 -3.44 0.08
CA GLU A 77 23.73 -3.76 0.47
C GLU A 77 24.74 -3.16 -0.52
N TYR A 78 24.56 -3.36 -1.83
CA TYR A 78 25.49 -2.81 -2.82
C TYR A 78 25.55 -1.29 -2.84
N LYS A 79 24.39 -0.63 -2.66
CA LYS A 79 24.36 0.84 -2.61
C LYS A 79 24.96 1.37 -1.31
N ARG A 80 24.85 0.62 -0.21
CA ARG A 80 25.46 0.98 1.08
C ARG A 80 26.97 0.81 1.06
N GLU A 81 27.47 -0.26 0.42
CA GLU A 81 28.90 -0.50 0.22
C GLU A 81 29.53 0.53 -0.72
N ASN A 82 28.81 0.93 -1.77
CA ASN A 82 29.27 1.93 -2.73
C ASN A 82 28.14 2.92 -3.07
N PRO A 83 28.06 4.06 -2.37
CA PRO A 83 27.06 5.09 -2.63
C PRO A 83 27.15 5.70 -4.03
N GLY A 84 28.30 5.63 -4.71
CA GLY A 84 28.44 6.07 -6.10
C GLY A 84 27.89 5.10 -7.15
N MET A 85 27.50 3.87 -6.76
CA MET A 85 27.11 2.84 -7.72
C MET A 85 25.80 3.18 -8.42
N PHE A 86 25.82 3.08 -9.75
CA PHE A 86 24.69 3.34 -10.63
C PHE A 86 23.75 2.14 -10.72
N SER A 87 22.48 2.39 -11.04
CA SER A 87 21.45 1.34 -11.11
C SER A 87 21.73 0.25 -12.13
N TRP A 88 22.44 0.56 -13.23
CA TRP A 88 22.84 -0.44 -14.22
C TRP A 88 24.00 -1.31 -13.72
N GLU A 89 24.94 -0.74 -12.96
CA GLU A 89 26.03 -1.50 -12.32
C GLU A 89 25.48 -2.47 -11.27
N ILE A 90 24.49 -2.02 -10.49
CA ILE A 90 23.76 -2.87 -9.54
C ILE A 90 23.08 -4.03 -10.28
N ARG A 91 22.46 -3.76 -11.44
CA ARG A 91 21.82 -4.80 -12.27
C ARG A 91 22.84 -5.85 -12.72
N ASP A 92 24.00 -5.42 -13.20
CA ASP A 92 25.05 -6.32 -13.68
C ASP A 92 25.68 -7.11 -12.53
N LYS A 93 25.84 -6.48 -11.36
CA LYS A 93 26.33 -7.14 -10.14
C LYS A 93 25.33 -8.20 -9.63
N LEU A 94 24.03 -7.92 -9.68
CA LEU A 94 22.99 -8.91 -9.34
C LEU A 94 23.02 -10.15 -10.24
N LEU A 95 23.29 -9.97 -11.54
CA LEU A 95 23.46 -11.07 -12.48
C LEU A 95 24.78 -11.82 -12.24
N LYS A 96 25.86 -11.09 -11.97
CA LYS A 96 27.20 -11.66 -11.74
C LYS A 96 27.27 -12.49 -10.45
N ASP A 97 26.62 -12.02 -9.39
CA ASP A 97 26.56 -12.72 -8.10
C ASP A 97 25.52 -13.87 -8.12
N GLY A 98 24.82 -14.11 -9.24
CA GLY A 98 23.87 -15.21 -9.40
C GLY A 98 22.58 -15.05 -8.61
N ILE A 99 22.29 -13.83 -8.13
CA ILE A 99 21.12 -13.52 -7.32
C ILE A 99 19.88 -13.38 -8.21
N CYS A 100 20.11 -12.88 -9.42
CA CYS A 100 19.11 -12.77 -10.46
C CYS A 100 19.56 -13.50 -11.73
N ASP A 101 18.59 -14.05 -12.45
CA ASP A 101 18.70 -14.49 -13.84
C ASP A 101 18.21 -13.39 -14.79
N ARG A 102 18.51 -13.52 -16.09
CA ARG A 102 18.05 -12.57 -17.12
C ARG A 102 16.53 -12.38 -17.17
N ASN A 103 15.76 -13.35 -16.69
CA ASN A 103 14.30 -13.32 -16.70
C ASN A 103 13.69 -12.70 -15.43
N ASN A 104 14.42 -12.70 -14.32
CA ASN A 104 13.93 -12.21 -13.01
C ASN A 104 14.62 -10.90 -12.58
N VAL A 105 15.71 -10.52 -13.24
CA VAL A 105 16.47 -9.31 -12.90
C VAL A 105 15.58 -8.08 -13.05
N PRO A 106 15.52 -7.20 -12.04
CA PRO A 106 14.74 -5.98 -12.13
C PRO A 106 15.30 -5.05 -13.22
N SER A 107 14.42 -4.26 -13.83
CA SER A 107 14.87 -3.21 -14.75
C SER A 107 15.62 -2.12 -14.01
N VAL A 108 16.47 -1.38 -14.73
CA VAL A 108 17.23 -0.24 -14.16
C VAL A 108 16.29 0.75 -13.47
N SER A 109 15.12 1.05 -14.06
CA SER A 109 14.11 1.93 -13.46
C SER A 109 13.48 1.36 -12.19
N ALA A 110 13.32 0.04 -12.09
CA ALA A 110 12.84 -0.61 -10.87
C ALA A 110 13.89 -0.53 -9.75
N ILE A 111 15.16 -0.77 -10.07
CA ILE A 111 16.29 -0.60 -9.14
C ILE A 111 16.34 0.85 -8.63
N SER A 112 16.28 1.84 -9.53
CA SER A 112 16.26 3.25 -9.12
C SER A 112 15.06 3.61 -8.23
N ARG A 113 13.89 2.97 -8.44
CA ARG A 113 12.72 3.17 -7.58
C ARG A 113 12.94 2.57 -6.18
N ILE A 114 13.53 1.38 -6.09
CA ILE A 114 13.89 0.73 -4.82
C ILE A 114 14.88 1.61 -4.07
N MET A 115 15.93 2.08 -4.75
CA MET A 115 16.93 2.97 -4.18
C MET A 115 16.30 4.26 -3.65
N ARG A 116 15.45 4.95 -4.42
CA ARG A 116 14.75 6.15 -3.91
C ARG A 116 13.78 5.85 -2.78
N SER A 117 13.08 4.72 -2.81
CA SER A 117 12.15 4.36 -1.73
C SER A 117 12.86 4.09 -0.40
N LYS A 118 14.14 3.71 -0.41
CA LYS A 118 14.91 3.34 0.77
C LYS A 118 15.90 4.42 1.21
N PHE A 119 16.48 5.13 0.26
CA PHE A 119 17.51 6.14 0.48
C PHE A 119 17.05 7.57 0.15
N GLY A 120 15.99 7.74 -0.66
CA GLY A 120 15.48 9.06 -1.10
C GLY A 120 14.65 9.81 -0.05
N GLY A 121 14.91 9.57 1.24
CA GLY A 121 14.43 10.40 2.35
C GLY A 121 15.44 11.47 2.79
N VAL A 122 16.62 11.51 2.18
CA VAL A 122 17.62 12.56 2.41
C VAL A 122 17.92 13.17 1.05
N GLY A 123 17.55 14.44 0.89
CA GLY A 123 18.08 15.25 -0.20
C GLY A 123 19.57 15.36 0.00
N GLU A 124 20.33 14.91 -0.98
CA GLU A 124 21.70 15.37 -1.16
C GLU A 124 21.70 16.11 -2.48
N GLU A 125 22.06 17.37 -2.32
CA GLU A 125 22.04 18.46 -3.27
C GLU A 125 23.02 18.14 -4.41
N GLU A 126 22.64 18.56 -5.61
CA GLU A 126 23.57 18.72 -6.71
C GLU A 126 24.62 19.75 -6.26
N GLU A 127 25.80 19.30 -5.85
CA GLU A 127 27.01 20.14 -5.94
C GLU A 127 27.61 19.90 -7.33
N GLU A 128 27.06 20.66 -8.27
CA GLU A 128 27.76 21.13 -9.45
C GLU A 128 28.59 22.35 -8.99
N GLU A 129 29.91 22.22 -8.90
CA GLU A 129 30.80 23.38 -8.92
C GLU A 129 32.15 23.01 -9.56
N ASP A 130 32.66 23.98 -10.33
CA ASP A 130 33.71 23.95 -11.36
C ASP A 130 35.10 23.41 -10.98
#